data_AF-A0A1N6M0T0-F1
#
_entry.id   AF-A0A1N6M0T0-F1
#
_cell.length_a   1.000
_cell.length_b   1.000
_cell.length_c   1.000
_cell.angle_alpha   90.00
_cell.angle_beta   90.00
_cell.angle_gamma   90.00
#
_symmetry.space_group_name_H-M   'P 1'
#
loop_
_entity.id
_entity.type
_entity.pdbx_description
1 polymer ?
#
loop_
_entity_poly.entity_id
_entity_poly.type
_entity_poly.pdbx_seq_one_letter_code
_entity_poly.pdbx_strand_id
1 'polypeptide(L)'
;MAALQDLLEFQLNNAQSLSELLEQEKVVITQRNSSQIEAIAKQKITLISQLNETDRRIESHSHVSSLQEDETLKSLVEQVKSIIWDCQQANNINGEALNRAQMSFHKLNNLMQQSQGKMGMTYTAEGQTRSISTLGTNIKA
;
A
#
# COMPACT_ATOMS: atom_id res chain seq x y z
N MET A 1 -18.35 17.23 -26.52
CA MET A 1 -17.15 16.42 -26.79
C MET A 1 -16.10 16.95 -25.84
N ALA A 2 -15.79 16.24 -24.75
CA ALA A 2 -14.70 16.67 -23.88
C ALA A 2 -13.43 16.65 -24.73
N ALA A 3 -12.68 17.74 -24.72
CA ALA A 3 -11.47 17.84 -25.51
C ALA A 3 -10.47 16.81 -24.95
N LEU A 4 -9.65 16.21 -25.81
CA LEU A 4 -8.60 15.28 -25.40
C LEU A 4 -7.70 15.87 -24.29
N GLN A 5 -7.54 17.19 -24.30
CA GLN A 5 -6.89 17.97 -23.26
C GLN A 5 -7.55 17.81 -21.88
N ASP A 6 -8.88 17.85 -21.76
CA ASP A 6 -9.60 17.69 -20.49
C ASP A 6 -9.33 16.31 -19.87
N LEU A 7 -9.21 15.26 -20.71
CA LEU A 7 -8.89 13.91 -20.24
C LEU A 7 -7.46 13.80 -19.73
N LEU A 8 -6.51 14.48 -20.39
CA LEU A 8 -5.12 14.51 -19.95
C LEU A 8 -4.93 15.34 -18.67
N GLU A 9 -5.63 16.46 -18.55
CA GLU A 9 -5.64 17.26 -17.32
C GLU A 9 -6.25 16.47 -16.15
N PHE A 10 -7.32 15.71 -16.41
CA PHE A 10 -7.88 14.79 -15.43
C PHE A 10 -6.91 13.67 -15.04
N GLN A 11 -6.19 13.09 -16.01
CA GLN A 11 -5.16 12.09 -15.76
C GLN A 11 -4.01 12.65 -14.93
N LEU A 12 -3.58 13.88 -15.21
CA LEU A 12 -2.56 14.59 -14.44
C LEU A 12 -3.00 14.79 -12.99
N ASN A 13 -4.23 15.26 -12.77
CA ASN A 13 -4.76 15.47 -11.44
C ASN A 13 -4.84 14.16 -10.63
N ASN A 14 -5.29 13.07 -11.26
CA ASN A 14 -5.32 11.75 -10.64
C ASN A 14 -3.91 11.25 -10.30
N ALA A 15 -2.92 11.48 -11.17
CA ALA A 15 -1.53 11.10 -10.92
C ALA A 15 -0.92 11.91 -9.75
N GLN A 16 -1.21 13.21 -9.66
CA GLN A 16 -0.80 14.05 -8.54
C GLN A 16 -1.46 13.59 -7.23
N SER A 17 -2.76 13.32 -7.27
CA SER A 17 -3.51 12.80 -6.12
C SER A 17 -2.95 11.45 -5.63
N LEU A 18 -2.52 10.58 -6.56
CA LEU A 18 -1.86 9.33 -6.23
C LEU A 18 -0.50 9.57 -5.56
N SER A 19 0.29 10.51 -6.07
CA SER A 19 1.58 10.89 -5.48
C SER A 19 1.43 11.39 -4.04
N GLU A 20 0.46 12.28 -3.79
CA GLU A 20 0.14 12.77 -2.45
C GLU A 20 -0.31 11.64 -1.51
N LEU A 21 -1.14 10.72 -2.02
CA LEU A 21 -1.61 9.56 -1.27
C LEU A 21 -0.45 8.62 -0.89
N LEU A 22 0.56 8.46 -1.76
CA LEU A 22 1.75 7.65 -1.47
C LEU A 22 2.65 8.28 -0.40
N GLU A 23 2.77 9.61 -0.35
CA GLU A 23 3.50 10.26 0.75
C GLU A 23 2.73 10.12 2.09
N GLN A 24 1.40 10.19 2.06
CA GLN A 24 0.57 9.89 3.23
C GLN A 24 0.70 8.42 3.67
N GLU A 25 0.74 7.48 2.72
CA GLU A 25 0.93 6.05 2.96
C GLU A 25 2.21 5.80 3.77
N LYS A 26 3.32 6.44 3.38
CA LYS A 26 4.61 6.36 4.09
C LYS A 26 4.52 6.82 5.55
N VAL A 27 3.83 7.92 5.82
CA VAL A 27 3.61 8.44 7.18
C VAL A 27 2.80 7.46 8.00
N VAL A 28 1.69 6.95 7.44
CA VAL A 28 0.78 6.03 8.11
C VAL A 28 1.43 4.66 8.39
N ILE A 29 2.24 4.14 7.45
CA ILE A 29 3.06 2.92 7.65
C ILE A 29 4.01 3.12 8.82
N THR A 30 4.65 4.29 8.90
CA THR A 30 5.58 4.63 9.98
C THR A 30 4.86 4.71 11.34
N GLN A 31 3.63 5.24 11.36
CA GLN A 31 2.77 5.30 12.54
C GLN A 31 2.17 3.94 12.94
N ARG A 32 2.29 2.91 12.08
CA ARG A 32 1.80 1.54 12.31
C ARG A 32 0.29 1.47 12.58
N ASN A 33 -0.49 2.39 12.01
CA ASN A 33 -1.94 2.42 12.20
C ASN A 33 -2.65 1.56 11.14
N SER A 34 -3.02 0.33 11.52
CA SER A 34 -3.63 -0.65 10.60
C SER A 34 -4.93 -0.16 9.94
N SER A 35 -5.78 0.57 10.67
CA SER A 35 -7.05 1.09 10.14
C SER A 35 -6.83 2.14 9.06
N GLN A 36 -5.85 3.03 9.27
CA GLN A 36 -5.50 4.05 8.27
C GLN A 36 -4.78 3.43 7.06
N ILE A 37 -3.94 2.42 7.25
CA ILE A 37 -3.31 1.67 6.13
C ILE A 37 -4.40 1.07 5.23
N GLU A 38 -5.45 0.47 5.80
CA GLU A 38 -6.55 -0.10 5.03
C GLU A 38 -7.33 0.98 4.27
N ALA A 39 -7.58 2.14 4.89
CA ALA A 39 -8.27 3.26 4.25
C ALA A 39 -7.48 3.80 3.04
N ILE A 40 -6.17 4.02 3.21
CA ILE A 40 -5.26 4.46 2.13
C ILE A 40 -5.19 3.41 1.02
N ALA A 41 -5.12 2.13 1.35
CA ALA A 41 -5.11 1.06 0.35
C ALA A 41 -6.37 1.07 -0.53
N LYS A 42 -7.56 1.27 0.06
CA LYS A 42 -8.82 1.40 -0.69
C LYS A 42 -8.81 2.61 -1.62
N GLN A 43 -8.35 3.77 -1.12
CA GLN A 43 -8.22 4.98 -1.94
C GLN A 43 -7.23 4.79 -3.10
N LYS A 44 -6.11 4.12 -2.85
CA LYS A 44 -5.10 3.81 -3.87
C LYS A 44 -5.68 2.94 -5.00
N ILE A 45 -6.45 1.91 -4.65
CA ILE A 45 -7.12 1.05 -5.63
C ILE A 45 -8.10 1.85 -6.49
N THR A 46 -8.90 2.74 -5.88
CA THR A 46 -9.84 3.60 -6.60
C THR A 46 -9.13 4.52 -7.58
N LEU A 47 -8.06 5.22 -7.15
CA LEU A 47 -7.28 6.11 -8.02
C LEU A 47 -6.62 5.36 -9.17
N ILE A 48 -6.03 4.19 -8.91
CA ILE A 48 -5.44 3.35 -9.96
C ILE A 48 -6.51 2.88 -10.96
N SER A 49 -7.71 2.54 -10.48
CA SER A 49 -8.82 2.17 -11.37
C SER A 49 -9.24 3.35 -12.25
N GLN A 50 -9.32 4.57 -11.69
CA GLN A 50 -9.66 5.78 -12.43
C GLN A 50 -8.59 6.16 -13.46
N LEU A 51 -7.31 6.01 -13.12
CA LEU A 51 -6.18 6.20 -14.04
C LEU A 51 -6.28 5.22 -15.23
N ASN A 52 -6.53 3.94 -14.96
CA ASN A 52 -6.68 2.92 -16.01
C ASN A 52 -7.91 3.16 -16.91
N GLU A 53 -9.04 3.56 -16.32
CA GLU A 53 -10.24 3.90 -17.09
C GLU A 53 -10.00 5.11 -17.99
N THR A 54 -9.35 6.14 -17.45
CA THR A 54 -9.00 7.34 -18.21
C THR A 54 -8.01 7.03 -19.32
N ASP A 55 -6.98 6.21 -19.07
CA ASP A 55 -6.04 5.76 -20.11
C ASP A 55 -6.74 5.00 -21.23
N ARG A 56 -7.68 4.09 -20.91
CA ARG A 56 -8.49 3.40 -21.93
C ARG A 56 -9.34 4.37 -22.74
N ARG A 57 -9.91 5.38 -22.09
CA ARG A 57 -10.70 6.43 -22.77
C ARG A 57 -9.81 7.24 -23.72
N ILE A 58 -8.60 7.58 -23.30
CA ILE A 58 -7.59 8.25 -24.13
C ILE A 58 -7.22 7.36 -25.33
N GLU A 59 -6.91 6.08 -25.10
CA GLU A 59 -6.53 5.13 -26.16
C GLU A 59 -7.66 4.91 -27.18
N SER A 60 -8.91 4.85 -26.72
CA SER A 60 -10.10 4.69 -27.57
C SER A 60 -10.47 5.95 -28.37
N HIS A 61 -9.82 7.09 -28.10
CA HIS A 61 -10.21 8.36 -28.69
C HIS A 61 -9.69 8.51 -30.12
N SER A 62 -10.55 8.96 -31.03
CA SER A 62 -10.24 9.22 -32.45
C SER A 62 -9.13 10.25 -32.71
N HIS A 63 -8.62 10.96 -31.70
CA HIS A 63 -7.62 12.01 -31.81
C HIS A 63 -6.31 11.67 -31.09
N VAL A 64 -6.05 10.38 -30.81
CA VAL A 64 -4.75 9.91 -30.29
C VAL A 64 -3.58 10.35 -31.18
N SER A 65 -3.76 10.42 -32.49
CA SER A 65 -2.75 10.95 -33.42
C SER A 65 -2.38 12.41 -33.14
N SER A 66 -3.32 13.21 -32.63
CA SER A 66 -3.08 14.61 -32.26
C SER A 66 -2.15 14.76 -31.04
N LEU A 67 -1.95 13.70 -30.24
CA LEU A 67 -0.95 13.66 -29.16
C LEU A 67 0.50 13.71 -29.69
N GLN A 68 0.70 13.31 -30.95
CA GLN A 68 2.00 13.39 -31.62
C GLN A 68 2.17 14.67 -32.43
N GLU A 69 1.07 15.31 -32.83
CA GLU A 69 1.07 16.51 -33.67
C GLU A 69 1.15 17.80 -32.83
N ASP A 70 0.57 17.82 -31.63
CA ASP A 70 0.58 18.98 -30.74
C ASP A 70 1.64 18.86 -29.65
N GLU A 71 2.61 19.78 -29.68
CA GLU A 71 3.72 19.83 -28.71
C GLU A 71 3.23 20.07 -27.28
N THR A 72 2.11 20.76 -27.10
CA THR A 72 1.51 21.01 -25.77
C THR A 72 0.94 19.73 -25.15
N LEU A 73 0.22 18.94 -25.95
CA LEU A 73 -0.34 17.66 -25.51
C LEU A 73 0.76 16.64 -25.25
N LYS A 74 1.81 16.64 -26.07
CA LYS A 74 2.99 15.80 -25.87
C LYS A 74 3.69 16.12 -24.55
N SER A 75 3.89 17.40 -24.24
CA SER A 75 4.47 17.83 -22.96
C SER A 75 3.63 17.36 -21.77
N LEU A 76 2.30 17.45 -21.88
CA LEU A 76 1.38 17.01 -20.84
C LEU A 76 1.47 15.49 -20.60
N VAL A 77 1.55 14.69 -21.68
CA VAL A 77 1.75 13.25 -21.60
C VAL A 77 3.10 12.90 -20.96
N GLU A 78 4.17 13.61 -21.31
CA GLU A 78 5.48 13.40 -20.69
C GLU A 78 5.46 13.73 -19.19
N GLN A 79 4.80 14.81 -18.78
CA GLN A 79 4.60 15.17 -17.37
C GLN A 79 3.86 14.08 -16.60
N VAL A 80 2.73 13.59 -17.15
CA VAL A 80 1.97 12.48 -16.54
C VAL A 80 2.86 11.24 -16.39
N LYS A 81 3.62 10.87 -17.43
CA LYS A 81 4.53 9.72 -17.38
C LYS A 81 5.61 9.87 -16.29
N SER A 82 6.18 11.07 -16.14
CA SER A 82 7.15 11.35 -15.09
C SER A 82 6.55 11.14 -13.70
N ILE A 83 5.36 11.71 -13.44
CA ILE A 83 4.68 11.58 -12.14
C ILE A 83 4.32 10.12 -11.85
N ILE A 84 3.84 9.37 -12.85
CA ILE A 84 3.53 7.95 -12.69
C ILE A 84 4.80 7.14 -12.40
N TRP A 85 5.92 7.47 -13.03
CA TRP A 85 7.20 6.85 -12.74
C TRP A 85 7.64 7.12 -11.29
N ASP A 86 7.52 8.35 -10.82
CA ASP A 86 7.80 8.72 -9.42
C ASP A 86 6.87 7.98 -8.45
N CYS A 87 5.58 7.88 -8.78
CA CYS A 87 4.60 7.11 -8.00
C CYS A 87 4.99 5.62 -7.92
N GLN A 88 5.50 5.04 -9.01
CA GLN A 88 5.96 3.66 -9.02
C GLN A 88 7.15 3.45 -8.07
N GLN A 89 8.11 4.38 -8.07
CA GLN A 89 9.25 4.34 -7.16
C GLN A 89 8.80 4.48 -5.69
N ALA A 90 7.94 5.45 -5.40
CA ALA A 90 7.41 5.67 -4.05
C ALA A 90 6.62 4.45 -3.56
N ASN A 91 5.79 3.84 -4.40
CA ASN A 91 5.04 2.63 -4.06
C ASN A 91 5.95 1.42 -3.77
N ASN A 92 7.06 1.27 -4.49
CA ASN A 92 8.05 0.22 -4.21
C ASN A 92 8.69 0.43 -2.82
N ILE A 93 9.12 1.66 -2.51
CA ILE A 93 9.71 2.02 -1.21
C ILE A 93 8.72 1.76 -0.07
N ASN A 94 7.46 2.17 -0.25
CA ASN A 94 6.39 1.94 0.73
C ASN A 94 6.11 0.44 0.91
N GLY A 95 6.10 -0.33 -0.18
CA GLY A 95 5.94 -1.79 -0.15
C GLY A 95 7.05 -2.49 0.65
N GLU A 96 8.30 -2.08 0.46
CA GLU A 96 9.42 -2.59 1.27
C GLU A 96 9.29 -2.21 2.75
N ALA A 97 8.90 -0.97 3.05
CA ALA A 97 8.71 -0.50 4.41
C ALA A 97 7.61 -1.30 5.13
N LEU A 98 6.50 -1.57 4.44
CA LEU A 98 5.41 -2.40 4.94
C LEU A 98 5.86 -3.85 5.18
N ASN A 99 6.59 -4.45 4.25
CA ASN A 99 7.11 -5.81 4.41
C ASN A 99 8.08 -5.91 5.61
N ARG A 100 8.99 -4.94 5.75
CA ARG A 100 9.88 -4.86 6.93
C ARG A 100 9.11 -4.76 8.25
N ALA A 101 8.03 -3.98 8.28
CA ALA A 101 7.17 -3.88 9.45
C ALA A 101 6.48 -5.21 9.77
N GLN A 102 5.96 -5.92 8.76
CA GLN A 102 5.35 -7.23 8.91
C GLN A 102 6.34 -8.30 9.41
N MET A 103 7.53 -8.38 8.82
CA MET A 103 8.56 -9.33 9.25
C MET A 103 8.97 -9.11 10.71
N SER A 104 9.11 -7.84 11.11
CA SER A 104 9.45 -7.49 12.50
C SER A 104 8.34 -7.91 13.47
N PHE A 105 7.08 -7.74 13.09
CA PHE A 105 5.93 -8.17 13.88
C PHE A 105 5.86 -9.70 13.99
N HIS A 106 6.05 -10.43 12.88
CA HIS A 106 6.12 -11.89 12.89
C HIS A 106 7.24 -12.41 13.79
N LYS A 107 8.43 -11.80 13.72
CA LYS A 107 9.56 -12.16 14.59
C LYS A 107 9.22 -11.95 16.07
N LEU A 108 8.61 -10.83 16.42
CA LEU A 108 8.16 -10.56 17.79
C LEU A 108 7.13 -11.59 18.26
N ASN A 109 6.12 -11.88 17.42
CA ASN A 109 5.08 -12.85 17.74
C ASN A 109 5.67 -14.26 17.96
N ASN A 110 6.60 -14.68 17.11
CA ASN A 110 7.34 -15.93 17.28
C ASN A 110 8.13 -15.96 18.60
N LEU A 111 8.81 -14.87 18.96
CA LEU A 111 9.52 -14.76 20.24
C LEU A 111 8.56 -14.80 21.45
N MET A 112 7.38 -14.17 21.35
CA MET A 112 6.36 -14.22 22.39
C MET A 112 5.79 -15.63 22.56
N GLN A 113 5.52 -16.36 21.47
CA GLN A 113 5.06 -17.74 21.54
C GLN A 113 6.15 -18.66 22.15
N GLN A 114 7.42 -18.45 21.78
CA GLN A 114 8.54 -19.17 22.39
C GLN A 114 8.74 -18.84 23.87
N SER A 115 8.53 -17.57 24.29
CA SER A 115 8.65 -17.18 25.69
C SER A 115 7.49 -17.71 26.54
N GLN A 116 6.25 -17.69 26.03
CA GLN A 116 5.10 -18.29 26.70
C GLN A 116 5.21 -19.81 26.81
N GLY A 117 5.75 -20.49 25.79
CA GLY A 117 6.08 -21.92 25.85
C GLY A 117 7.18 -22.26 26.87
N LYS A 118 8.05 -21.29 27.22
CA LYS A 118 9.10 -21.44 28.24
C LYS A 118 8.68 -20.98 29.64
N MET A 119 7.69 -20.09 29.79
CA MET A 119 7.17 -19.68 31.10
C MET A 119 6.41 -20.79 31.86
N GLY A 120 6.10 -21.91 31.19
CA GLY A 120 5.62 -23.14 31.83
C GLY A 120 6.71 -24.09 32.33
N MET A 121 7.99 -23.74 32.20
CA MET A 121 9.14 -24.58 32.58
C MET A 121 9.87 -23.97 33.78
N THR A 122 9.18 -23.80 34.91
CA THR A 122 9.88 -23.60 36.19
C THR A 122 10.28 -24.97 36.71
N TYR A 123 11.59 -25.24 36.72
CA TYR A 123 12.17 -26.43 37.32
C TYR A 123 11.75 -26.50 38.79
N THR A 124 10.87 -27.43 39.16
CA THR A 124 10.81 -27.92 40.54
C THR A 124 12.04 -28.80 40.76
N ALA A 125 12.68 -28.71 41.93
CA ALA A 125 13.95 -29.37 42.28
C ALA A 125 13.93 -30.92 42.26
N GLU A 126 12.88 -31.56 41.75
CA GLU A 126 12.63 -33.01 41.81
C GLU A 126 12.46 -33.68 40.43
N GLY A 127 12.79 -33.00 39.32
CA GLY A 127 13.04 -33.66 38.03
C GLY A 127 11.86 -34.40 37.38
N GLN A 128 10.61 -34.06 37.67
CA GLN A 128 9.44 -34.59 36.94
C GLN A 128 8.68 -33.49 36.19
N THR A 129 8.70 -33.58 34.87
CA THR A 129 7.95 -32.70 33.97
C THR A 129 6.49 -33.12 33.91
N ARG A 130 5.62 -32.39 34.61
CA ARG A 130 4.16 -32.51 34.41
C ARG A 130 3.68 -31.37 33.53
N SER A 131 3.43 -31.67 32.26
CA SER A 131 2.64 -30.83 31.36
C SER A 131 1.19 -30.83 31.85
N ILE A 132 0.85 -29.92 32.77
CA ILE A 132 -0.54 -29.66 33.10
C ILE A 132 -1.04 -28.63 32.08
N SER A 133 -1.43 -29.14 30.91
CA SER A 133 -2.29 -28.42 29.98
C SER A 133 -3.69 -28.34 30.59
N THR A 134 -3.88 -27.44 31.54
CA THR A 134 -5.22 -26.88 31.74
C THR A 134 -5.31 -25.70 30.82
N LEU A 135 -5.80 -25.98 29.61
CA LEU A 135 -6.47 -25.03 28.74
C LEU A 135 -7.55 -24.30 29.56
N GLY A 136 -7.14 -23.25 30.26
CA GLY A 136 -7.98 -22.25 30.88
C GLY A 136 -8.62 -21.41 29.78
N THR A 137 -9.62 -22.00 29.14
CA THR A 137 -10.73 -21.25 28.57
C THR A 137 -11.22 -20.25 29.61
N ASN A 138 -11.26 -18.96 29.25
CA ASN A 138 -12.27 -17.95 29.60
C ASN A 138 -11.71 -16.52 29.48
N ILE A 139 -11.46 -16.07 28.24
CA ILE A 139 -11.66 -14.66 27.92
C ILE A 139 -12.80 -14.59 26.90
N LYS A 140 -13.97 -14.19 27.39
CA LYS A 140 -15.12 -13.72 26.60
C LYS A 140 -15.16 -12.19 26.72
N ALA A 141 -15.48 -11.55 25.61
CA ALA A 141 -16.01 -10.18 25.40
C ALA A 141 -15.47 -9.07 26.31
#